data_AF-A0A965Z0A0-F1
#
_entry.id   AF-A0A965Z0A0-F1
#
_cell.length_a   1.000
_cell.length_b   1.000
_cell.length_c   1.000
_cell.angle_alpha   90.00
_cell.angle_beta   90.00
_cell.angle_gamma   90.00
#
_symmetry.space_group_name_H-M   'P 1'
#
loop_
_entity.id
_entity.type
_entity.pdbx_description
1 polymer ?
#
loop_
_entity_poly.entity_id
_entity_poly.type
_entity_poly.pdbx_seq_one_letter_code
_entity_poly.pdbx_strand_id
1 'polypeptide(L)'
;MKITTFLLTSLLLLSCRSGEKEQSLQLLPQPQMLTLAPSGQHRLHQGAPDPSLITIRQVDAIPEAEVNPDEAYRLQITPDSILMEATTEKGIYWARQTLNQLIAS
;
A
#
# COMPACT_ATOMS: atom_id res chain seq x y z
N MET A 1 -27.82 -56.97 -28.49
CA MET A 1 -27.29 -57.42 -27.18
C MET A 1 -25.93 -56.77 -26.97
N LYS A 2 -25.71 -56.17 -25.79
CA LYS A 2 -24.47 -55.53 -25.28
C LYS A 2 -24.21 -54.08 -25.74
N ILE A 3 -23.76 -53.10 -24.95
CA ILE A 3 -23.58 -52.81 -23.49
C ILE A 3 -23.03 -51.35 -23.52
N THR A 4 -23.81 -50.34 -23.10
CA THR A 4 -23.58 -49.47 -21.93
C THR A 4 -22.39 -48.48 -21.95
N THR A 5 -22.77 -47.19 -21.83
CA THR A 5 -22.21 -46.08 -20.98
C THR A 5 -20.82 -45.47 -21.20
N PHE A 6 -20.85 -44.14 -21.43
CA PHE A 6 -20.19 -43.07 -20.64
C PHE A 6 -18.70 -43.25 -20.29
N LEU A 7 -17.82 -42.47 -20.95
CA LEU A 7 -16.71 -41.73 -20.31
C LEU A 7 -15.92 -40.95 -21.37
N LEU A 8 -16.00 -39.61 -21.37
CA LEU A 8 -14.82 -38.72 -21.31
C LEU A 8 -15.24 -37.23 -21.30
N THR A 9 -16.16 -36.88 -20.40
CA THR A 9 -16.19 -35.53 -19.83
C THR A 9 -15.05 -35.43 -18.83
N SER A 10 -13.98 -34.71 -19.15
CA SER A 10 -13.18 -33.89 -18.22
C SER A 10 -11.81 -33.59 -18.84
N LEU A 11 -11.75 -32.51 -19.63
CA LEU A 11 -10.50 -31.77 -19.84
C LEU A 11 -10.82 -30.28 -19.63
N LEU A 12 -11.22 -29.96 -18.40
CA LEU A 12 -11.54 -28.60 -17.94
C LEU A 12 -10.90 -28.37 -16.56
N LEU A 13 -9.63 -28.74 -16.44
CA LEU A 13 -8.73 -28.42 -15.33
C LEU A 13 -7.38 -28.22 -16.02
N LEU A 14 -6.63 -27.14 -15.94
CA LEU A 14 -6.59 -26.03 -15.01
C LEU A 14 -6.22 -24.79 -15.82
N SER A 15 -7.01 -23.73 -15.72
CA SER A 15 -6.45 -22.39 -15.90
C SER A 15 -7.12 -21.46 -14.91
N CYS A 16 -6.92 -21.76 -13.62
CA CYS A 16 -6.91 -20.70 -12.62
C CYS A 16 -5.67 -19.86 -12.90
N ARG A 17 -5.76 -18.98 -13.90
CA ARG A 17 -4.87 -17.84 -14.00
C ARG A 17 -5.29 -16.94 -12.85
N SER A 18 -4.60 -17.05 -11.71
CA SER A 18 -4.64 -15.98 -10.71
C SER A 18 -4.10 -14.75 -11.42
N GLY A 19 -4.99 -13.96 -12.01
CA GLY A 19 -4.64 -12.62 -12.46
C GLY A 19 -4.09 -11.92 -11.23
N GLU A 20 -2.84 -11.46 -11.31
CA GLU A 20 -2.29 -10.55 -10.31
C GLU A 20 -3.29 -9.39 -10.21
N LYS A 21 -4.04 -9.34 -9.10
CA LYS A 21 -4.93 -8.22 -8.83
C LYS A 21 -4.02 -7.02 -8.66
N GLU A 22 -4.02 -6.12 -9.63
CA GLU A 22 -3.38 -4.82 -9.52
C GLU A 22 -3.97 -4.12 -8.29
N GLN A 23 -3.18 -4.07 -7.21
CA GLN A 23 -3.63 -3.57 -5.92
C GLN A 23 -3.65 -2.04 -5.97
N SER A 24 -4.77 -1.48 -6.42
CA SER A 24 -4.99 -0.03 -6.47
C SER A 24 -5.35 0.51 -5.09
N LEU A 25 -4.52 1.39 -4.54
CA LEU A 25 -4.78 2.10 -3.28
C LEU A 25 -5.67 3.31 -3.56
N GLN A 26 -6.88 3.33 -2.98
CA GLN A 26 -7.84 4.44 -3.13
C GLN A 26 -7.65 5.48 -2.01
N LEU A 27 -6.54 6.22 -2.07
CA LEU A 27 -6.22 7.27 -1.09
C LEU A 27 -6.99 8.57 -1.38
N LEU A 28 -7.49 9.22 -0.33
CA LEU A 28 -8.27 10.46 -0.40
C LEU A 28 -7.74 11.50 0.62
N PRO A 29 -7.36 12.72 0.19
CA PRO A 29 -7.12 13.10 -1.20
C PRO A 29 -6.00 12.26 -1.84
N GLN A 30 -5.95 12.21 -3.17
CA GLN A 30 -4.92 11.47 -3.89
C GLN A 30 -3.54 12.15 -3.69
N PRO A 31 -2.48 11.39 -3.35
CA PRO A 31 -1.14 11.97 -3.26
C PRO A 31 -0.61 12.39 -4.63
N GLN A 32 0.26 13.41 -4.65
CA GLN A 32 0.90 13.90 -5.88
C GLN A 32 1.78 12.82 -6.55
N MET A 33 2.38 11.94 -5.74
CA MET A 33 3.20 10.82 -6.20
C MET A 33 2.94 9.57 -5.36
N LEU A 34 2.76 8.43 -6.01
CA LEU A 34 2.62 7.12 -5.38
C LEU A 34 3.46 6.09 -6.15
N THR A 35 4.31 5.36 -5.44
CA THR A 35 5.10 4.26 -6.00
C THR A 35 4.86 3.00 -5.18
N LEU A 36 4.41 1.94 -5.85
CA LEU A 36 4.25 0.61 -5.25
C LEU A 36 5.40 -0.27 -5.73
N ALA A 37 6.31 -0.59 -4.82
CA ALA A 37 7.35 -1.57 -5.09
C ALA A 37 6.79 -2.99 -4.86
N PRO A 38 7.33 -4.03 -5.53
CA PRO A 38 6.99 -5.43 -5.25
C PRO A 38 7.44 -5.91 -3.85
N SER A 39 8.03 -5.03 -3.04
CA SER A 39 8.51 -5.34 -1.70
C SER A 39 7.38 -5.85 -0.81
N GLY A 40 7.73 -6.73 0.13
CA GLY A 40 6.76 -7.32 1.05
C GLY A 40 5.97 -6.28 1.86
N GLN A 41 4.88 -6.74 2.47
CA GLN A 41 3.99 -5.90 3.27
C GLN A 41 4.61 -5.57 4.63
N HIS A 42 4.39 -4.35 5.11
CA HIS A 42 4.70 -3.96 6.48
C HIS A 42 3.81 -4.73 7.47
N ARG A 43 4.40 -5.22 8.58
CA ARG A 43 3.66 -6.01 9.58
C ARG A 43 2.99 -5.09 10.59
N LEU A 44 1.70 -5.29 10.80
CA LEU A 44 0.95 -4.64 11.88
C LEU A 44 0.93 -5.53 13.13
N HIS A 45 1.06 -4.91 14.30
CA HIS A 45 0.80 -5.51 15.60
C HIS A 45 -0.51 -4.94 16.14
N GLN A 46 -1.51 -5.81 16.37
CA GLN A 46 -2.85 -5.41 16.84
C GLN A 46 -3.55 -4.37 15.91
N GLY A 47 -3.32 -4.46 14.60
CA GLY A 47 -3.94 -3.56 13.62
C GLY A 47 -3.28 -2.18 13.51
N ALA A 48 -2.13 -1.97 14.17
CA ALA A 48 -1.33 -0.76 14.06
C ALA A 48 0.15 -1.10 13.81
N PRO A 49 0.94 -0.21 13.20
CA PRO A 49 2.39 -0.38 13.15
C PRO A 49 2.99 -0.26 14.56
N ASP A 50 4.08 -0.99 14.81
CA ASP A 50 4.85 -0.82 16.05
C ASP A 50 5.44 0.60 16.07
N PRO A 51 5.16 1.42 17.11
CA PRO A 51 5.65 2.79 17.19
C PRO A 51 7.17 2.91 17.10
N SER A 52 7.92 1.88 17.52
CA SER A 52 9.38 1.86 17.44
C SER A 52 9.92 1.79 16.01
N LEU A 53 9.09 1.40 15.04
CA LEU A 53 9.44 1.34 13.62
C LEU A 53 9.09 2.63 12.87
N ILE A 54 8.46 3.61 13.55
CA ILE A 54 8.04 4.88 12.96
C ILE A 54 9.09 5.94 13.27
N THR A 55 9.74 6.47 12.24
CA THR A 55 10.62 7.62 12.32
C THR A 55 9.94 8.85 11.72
N ILE A 56 9.95 9.96 12.44
CA ILE A 56 9.44 11.25 11.97
C ILE A 56 10.61 12.23 11.86
N ARG A 57 10.74 12.91 10.72
CA ARG A 57 11.77 13.92 10.48
C ARG A 57 11.14 15.19 9.92
N GLN A 58 11.46 16.31 10.54
CA GLN A 58 11.21 17.60 9.92
C GLN A 58 12.37 17.93 8.99
N VAL A 59 12.06 18.29 7.74
CA VAL A 59 13.03 18.60 6.69
C VAL A 59 12.77 20.00 6.14
N ASP A 60 13.78 20.66 5.59
CA ASP A 60 13.64 22.05 5.13
C ASP A 60 12.74 22.17 3.88
N ALA A 61 12.76 21.15 3.00
CA ALA A 61 12.00 21.14 1.77
C ALA A 61 11.73 19.71 1.27
N ILE A 62 10.64 19.56 0.51
CA ILE A 62 10.32 18.36 -0.28
C ILE A 62 10.11 18.86 -1.72
N PRO A 63 11.15 18.81 -2.58
CA PRO A 63 11.09 19.43 -3.91
C PRO A 63 9.98 18.89 -4.80
N GLU A 64 9.56 17.65 -4.60
CA GLU A 64 8.49 17.01 -5.38
C GLU A 64 7.08 17.51 -5.00
N ALA A 65 6.94 18.19 -3.85
CA ALA A 65 5.68 18.73 -3.36
C ALA A 65 5.53 20.20 -3.76
N GLU A 66 5.25 20.44 -5.04
CA GLU A 66 5.11 21.80 -5.59
C GLU A 66 3.84 22.52 -5.11
N VAL A 67 2.80 21.76 -4.74
CA VAL A 67 1.51 22.28 -4.25
C VAL A 67 1.43 22.17 -2.72
N ASN A 68 1.02 23.25 -2.05
CA ASN A 68 0.85 23.37 -0.60
C ASN A 68 2.09 22.93 0.20
N PRO A 69 3.21 23.68 0.13
CA PRO A 69 4.46 23.29 0.77
C PRO A 69 4.38 23.19 2.30
N ASP A 70 3.41 23.83 2.94
CA ASP A 70 3.13 23.69 4.37
C ASP A 70 2.50 22.33 4.74
N GLU A 71 1.85 21.67 3.78
CA GLU A 71 1.22 20.35 3.93
C GLU A 71 2.12 19.21 3.41
N ALA A 72 3.27 19.55 2.83
CA ALA A 72 4.15 18.61 2.16
C ALA A 72 4.68 17.53 3.11
N TYR A 73 4.59 16.28 2.64
CA TYR A 73 5.16 15.14 3.33
C TYR A 73 5.66 14.07 2.34
N ARG A 74 6.56 13.22 2.83
CA ARG A 74 6.97 11.96 2.20
C ARG A 74 6.70 10.83 3.20
N LEU A 75 5.91 9.85 2.77
CA LEU A 75 5.64 8.64 3.55
C LEU A 75 6.26 7.45 2.83
N GLN A 76 7.28 6.85 3.45
CA GLN A 76 7.93 5.64 2.95
C GLN A 76 7.66 4.48 3.91
N ILE A 77 7.21 3.36 3.36
CA ILE A 77 6.86 2.16 4.14
C ILE A 77 7.65 1.00 3.55
N THR A 78 8.43 0.33 4.38
CA THR A 78 9.15 -0.91 4.07
C THR A 78 8.62 -2.04 4.96
N PRO A 79 9.00 -3.31 4.75
CA PRO A 79 8.59 -4.40 5.64
C PRO A 79 8.95 -4.20 7.11
N ASP A 80 9.98 -3.40 7.39
CA ASP A 80 10.62 -3.23 8.70
C ASP A 80 10.65 -1.78 9.22
N SER A 81 10.19 -0.79 8.44
CA SER A 81 10.23 0.61 8.87
C SER A 81 9.13 1.47 8.23
N ILE A 82 8.80 2.57 8.90
CA ILE A 82 7.96 3.65 8.38
C ILE A 82 8.71 4.96 8.60
N LEU A 83 8.97 5.69 7.52
CA LEU A 83 9.58 7.02 7.57
C LEU A 83 8.56 8.07 7.12
N MET A 84 8.31 9.05 7.98
CA MET A 84 7.60 10.29 7.65
C MET A 84 8.58 11.45 7.64
N GLU A 85 8.73 12.09 6.49
CA GLU A 85 9.41 13.36 6.34
C GLU A 85 8.38 14.44 6.05
N ALA A 86 8.49 15.62 6.66
CA ALA A 86 7.58 16.74 6.43
C ALA A 86 8.26 18.08 6.64
N THR A 87 7.77 19.12 5.97
CA THR A 87 8.30 20.49 6.11
C THR A 87 7.80 21.19 7.36
N THR A 88 6.60 20.83 7.83
CA THR A 88 5.95 21.39 9.01
C THR A 88 5.21 20.33 9.80
N GLU A 89 4.76 20.68 11.01
CA GLU A 89 3.85 19.87 11.82
C GLU A 89 2.53 19.54 11.11
N LYS A 90 2.05 20.43 10.23
CA LYS A 90 0.85 20.19 9.41
C LYS A 90 1.12 19.11 8.37
N GLY A 91 2.30 19.08 7.76
CA GLY A 91 2.74 17.98 6.89
C GLY A 91 2.83 16.65 7.65
N ILE A 92 3.36 16.65 8.88
CA ILE A 92 3.37 15.45 9.75
C ILE A 92 1.95 14.95 10.00
N TYR A 93 1.00 15.85 10.28
CA TYR A 93 -0.40 15.50 10.44
C TYR A 93 -0.96 14.80 9.19
N TRP A 94 -0.74 15.35 8.00
CA TRP A 94 -1.23 14.76 6.76
C TRP A 94 -0.61 13.40 6.46
N ALA A 95 0.69 13.24 6.71
CA ALA A 95 1.38 11.95 6.57
C ALA A 95 0.75 10.87 7.46
N ARG A 96 0.37 11.21 8.70
CA ARG A 96 -0.35 10.31 9.61
C ARG A 96 -1.75 9.96 9.09
N GLN A 97 -2.47 10.93 8.51
CA GLN A 97 -3.79 10.67 7.92
C GLN A 97 -3.69 9.65 6.78
N THR A 98 -2.68 9.80 5.91
CA THR A 98 -2.44 8.85 4.82
C THR A 98 -2.05 7.47 5.34
N LEU A 99 -1.17 7.40 6.36
CA LEU A 99 -0.85 6.12 7.00
C LEU A 99 -2.08 5.42 7.57
N ASN A 100 -2.98 6.17 8.22
CA ASN A 100 -4.21 5.61 8.77
C ASN A 100 -5.14 5.06 7.67
N GLN A 101 -5.21 5.72 6.51
CA GLN A 101 -5.96 5.21 5.36
C GLN A 101 -5.39 3.90 4.83
N LEU A 102 -4.05 3.80 4.75
CA LEU A 102 -3.37 2.57 4.31
C LEU A 102 -3.59 1.39 5.28
N ILE A 103 -3.73 1.68 6.58
CA ILE A 103 -4.04 0.66 7.59
C ILE A 103 -5.50 0.18 7.46
N ALA A 104 -6.41 1.07 7.07
CA ALA A 104 -7.84 0.80 6.97
C ALA A 104 -8.29 0.22 5.61
N SER A 105 -7.43 0.26 4.58
CA SER A 105 -7.74 -0.13 3.20
C SER A 105 -7.75 -1.64 2.93
#